data_AF-A0A7G8USN8-F1
#
_entry.id   AF-A0A7G8USN8-F1
#
_cell.length_a   1.000
_cell.length_b   1.000
_cell.length_c   1.000
_cell.angle_alpha   90.00
_cell.angle_beta   90.00
_cell.angle_gamma   90.00
#
_symmetry.space_group_name_H-M   'P 1'
#
loop_
_entity.id
_entity.type
_entity.pdbx_description
1 polymer ?
#
loop_
_entity_poly.entity_id
_entity_poly.type
_entity_poly.pdbx_seq_one_letter_code
_entity_poly.pdbx_strand_id
1 'polypeptide(L)' 'MKSAMELLRITDLKTYEVADKVGYSNPQYFSQCFKKYTGFSPTDYKNSAT' A
#
# COMPACT_ATOMS: atom_id res chain seq x y z
N MET A 1 6.46 -3.67 4.65
CA MET A 1 6.19 -2.27 4.25
C MET A 1 7.00 -1.81 3.05
N LYS A 2 8.34 -1.99 3.01
CA LYS A 2 9.15 -1.59 1.84
C LYS A 2 8.62 -2.15 0.50
N SER A 3 8.37 -3.46 0.44
CA SER A 3 7.80 -4.10 -0.76
C SER A 3 6.42 -3.57 -1.15
N ALA A 4 5.59 -3.16 -0.18
CA ALA A 4 4.28 -2.59 -0.46
C ALA A 4 4.39 -1.20 -1.14
N MET A 5 5.34 -0.37 -0.68
CA MET A 5 5.61 0.93 -1.29
C MET A 5 6.13 0.79 -2.72
N GLU A 6 7.01 -0.19 -2.95
CA GLU A 6 7.55 -0.49 -4.26
C GLU A 6 6.45 -0.96 -5.21
N LEU A 7 5.63 -1.94 -4.80
CA LEU A 7 4.49 -2.40 -5.59
C LEU A 7 3.50 -1.28 -5.92
N LEU A 8 3.19 -0.38 -4.97
CA LEU A 8 2.31 0.76 -5.22
C LEU A 8 2.88 1.79 -6.20
N ARG A 9 4.20 1.81 -6.43
CA ARG A 9 4.87 2.72 -7.38
C ARG A 9 5.09 2.11 -8.74
N ILE A 10 5.42 0.82 -8.79
CA ILE A 10 5.84 0.16 -10.04
C ILE A 10 4.70 -0.62 -10.71
N THR A 11 3.55 -0.76 -10.04
CA THR A 11 2.41 -1.52 -10.55
C THR A 11 1.10 -0.75 -10.45
N ASP A 12 0.15 -1.09 -11.33
CA ASP A 12 -1.23 -0.60 -11.28
C ASP A 12 -2.14 -1.37 -10.31
N LEU A 13 -1.56 -2.24 -9.48
CA LEU A 13 -2.32 -3.03 -8.51
C LEU A 13 -3.13 -2.14 -7.58
N LYS A 14 -4.34 -2.59 -7.27
CA LYS A 14 -5.18 -1.95 -6.26
C LYS A 14 -4.57 -2.17 -4.88
N THR A 15 -4.88 -1.26 -3.97
CA THR A 15 -4.40 -1.29 -2.59
C THR A 15 -4.64 -2.62 -1.88
N TYR A 16 -5.78 -3.27 -2.13
CA TYR A 16 -6.10 -4.57 -1.54
C TYR A 16 -5.28 -5.72 -2.14
N GLU A 17 -4.92 -5.67 -3.42
CA GLU A 17 -4.06 -6.67 -4.08
C GLU A 17 -2.63 -6.57 -3.57
N VAL A 18 -2.15 -5.34 -3.32
CA VAL A 18 -0.85 -5.11 -2.68
C VAL A 18 -0.86 -5.63 -1.24
N ALA A 19 -1.95 -5.39 -0.50
CA ALA A 19 -2.12 -5.91 0.86
C ALA A 19 -2.02 -7.44 0.88
N ASP A 20 -2.74 -8.12 -0.02
CA ASP A 20 -2.69 -9.57 -0.15
C ASP A 20 -1.26 -10.07 -0.49
N LYS A 21 -0.62 -9.46 -1.50
CA LYS A 21 0.75 -9.81 -1.92
C LYS A 21 1.81 -9.62 -0.82
N VAL A 22 1.62 -8.68 0.09
CA VAL A 22 2.56 -8.42 1.19
C VAL A 22 2.17 -9.13 2.49
N GLY A 23 1.21 -10.05 2.44
CA GLY A 23 0.84 -10.95 3.54
C GLY A 23 -0.21 -10.40 4.50
N TYR A 24 -0.98 -9.39 4.09
CA TYR A 24 -2.07 -8.82 4.89
C TYR A 24 -3.43 -9.34 4.43
N SER A 25 -4.06 -10.17 5.26
CA SER A 25 -5.42 -10.66 5.01
C SER A 25 -6.50 -9.58 5.19
N ASN A 26 -6.19 -8.49 5.90
CA ASN A 26 -7.12 -7.38 6.13
C ASN A 26 -6.59 -6.09 5.48
N PRO A 27 -7.22 -5.62 4.37
CA PRO A 27 -6.83 -4.39 3.67
C PRO A 27 -6.95 -3.11 4.51
N GLN A 28 -7.92 -3.03 5.43
CA GLN A 28 -8.06 -1.90 6.35
C GLN A 28 -6.90 -1.87 7.35
N TYR A 29 -6.50 -3.02 7.89
CA TYR A 29 -5.34 -3.11 8.78
C TYR A 29 -4.04 -2.75 8.05
N PHE A 30 -3.85 -3.26 6.83
CA PHE A 30 -2.76 -2.85 5.95
C PHE A 30 -2.73 -1.33 5.77
N SER A 31 -3.87 -0.71 5.46
CA SER A 31 -3.97 0.73 5.23
C SER A 31 -3.57 1.55 6.45
N GLN A 32 -3.98 1.12 7.66
CA GLN A 32 -3.58 1.76 8.91
C GLN A 32 -2.08 1.60 9.19
N CYS A 33 -1.54 0.40 9.04
CA CYS A 33 -0.10 0.15 9.22
C CYS A 33 0.72 0.93 8.19
N PHE A 34 0.26 0.99 6.94
CA PHE A 34 0.94 1.69 5.86
C PHE A 34 0.97 3.19 6.16
N LYS A 35 -0.16 3.79 6.53
CA LYS A 35 -0.22 5.19 6.94
C LYS A 35 0.64 5.50 8.15
N LYS A 36 0.69 4.61 9.15
CA LYS A 36 1.57 4.77 10.31
C LYS A 36 3.06 4.71 9.92
N TYR A 37 3.41 3.94 8.89
CA TYR A 37 4.78 3.76 8.43
C TYR A 37 5.25 4.86 7.48
N THR A 38 4.40 5.31 6.56
CA THR A 38 4.76 6.27 5.49
C THR A 38 4.27 7.69 5.75
N GLY A 39 3.30 7.87 6.65
CA GLY A 39 2.56 9.13 6.85
C GLY A 39 1.38 9.32 5.87
N PHE A 40 1.28 8.50 4.81
CA PHE A 40 0.28 8.64 3.75
C PHE A 40 -0.60 7.41 3.65
N SER A 41 -1.87 7.56 3.25
CA SER A 41 -2.66 6.37 2.93
C SER A 41 -2.06 5.69 1.69
N PRO A 42 -2.18 4.36 1.54
CA PRO A 42 -1.62 3.68 0.38
C PRO A 42 -2.23 4.14 -0.95
N THR A 43 -3.48 4.61 -0.94
CA THR A 43 -4.13 5.24 -2.11
C THR A 43 -3.49 6.60 -2.43
N ASP A 44 -3.28 7.46 -1.43
CA ASP A 44 -2.62 8.76 -1.63
C ASP A 44 -1.19 8.56 -2.12
N TYR A 45 -0.48 7.58 -1.55
CA TYR A 45 0.89 7.23 -1.93
C TYR A 45 0.97 6.78 -3.40
N LYS A 46 0.02 5.96 -3.85
CA LYS A 46 -0.09 5.55 -5.26
C LYS A 46 -0.37 6.74 -6.18
N ASN A 47 -1.33 7.59 -5.81
CA ASN A 47 -1.70 8.76 -6.61
C ASN A 47 -0.60 9.83 -6.67
N SER A 48 0.25 9.91 -5.64
CA SER A 48 1.40 10.83 -5.62
C SER A 48 2.56 10.42 -6.52
N ALA A 49 2.53 9.19 -7.05
CA ALA A 49 3.57 8.68 -7.96
C ALA A 49 3.26 8.96 -9.45
N THR A 50 2.20 9.73 -9.74
CA THR A 50 1.86 10.20 -11.10
C THR A 50 2.38 11.60 -11.34
#